data_AF-A0A0B1TAC1-F1
#
_entry.id   AF-A0A0B1TAC1-F1
#
_cell.length_a   1.000
_cell.length_b   1.000
_cell.length_c   1.000
_cell.angle_alpha   90.00
_cell.angle_beta   90.00
_cell.angle_gamma   90.00
#
_symmetry.space_group_name_H-M   'P 1'
#
loop_
_entity.id
_entity.type
_entity.pdbx_description
1 polymer ?
#
loop_
_entity_poly.entity_id
_entity_poly.type
_entity_poly.pdbx_seq_one_letter_code
_entity_poly.pdbx_strand_id
1 'polypeptide(L)'
;LQLSNTRTDPSFDLRYIAHLKSTSDEVNLQKVQHNLYDLDIRSEIAIFWQDGNLYYSDSAESATSVRISSGGPKWMHGIFDWIYEEEIYGRDSKVIAVWWSVKGEKLAFFSREKTNDKSVTMESYSRKSNYPIDIELAYPKTHEKRLPSYVINIWDKKTRALKQMDVQLRDSTAFHYAFNVKWIVLGGEELLVATWANRIQTQISITICDQSSGMCKLVREMLQE
;
A
#
# COMPACT_ATOMS: atom_id res chain seq x y z
N LEU A 1 38.35 0.33 -9.87
CA LEU A 1 36.96 0.71 -10.20
C LEU A 1 36.12 0.50 -8.95
N GLN A 2 35.85 1.61 -8.24
CA GLN A 2 34.96 1.63 -7.06
C GLN A 2 33.54 1.30 -7.51
N LEU A 3 32.92 0.31 -6.85
CA LEU A 3 31.47 0.18 -6.84
C LEU A 3 30.99 0.60 -5.46
N SER A 4 30.18 1.65 -5.47
CA SER A 4 29.57 2.30 -4.32
C SER A 4 28.74 1.32 -3.51
N ASN A 5 29.16 1.10 -2.28
CA ASN A 5 28.46 0.31 -1.29
C ASN A 5 27.33 1.19 -0.70
N THR A 6 26.13 1.16 -1.30
CA THR A 6 24.93 1.74 -0.67
C THR A 6 24.53 0.84 0.49
N ARG A 7 25.20 1.03 1.62
CA ARG A 7 24.97 0.35 2.88
C ARG A 7 23.69 0.93 3.49
N THR A 8 22.60 0.17 3.38
CA THR A 8 21.31 0.48 3.99
C THR A 8 21.43 0.46 5.52
N ASP A 9 20.94 1.53 6.15
CA ASP A 9 20.94 1.76 7.60
C ASP A 9 19.90 0.86 8.32
N PRO A 10 20.27 0.17 9.41
CA PRO A 10 19.39 -0.73 10.17
C PRO A 10 18.61 -0.04 11.32
N SER A 11 18.07 1.17 11.15
CA SER A 11 17.46 1.92 12.28
C SER A 11 16.04 2.49 12.12
N PHE A 12 15.24 2.02 11.15
CA PHE A 12 13.78 2.14 11.23
C PHE A 12 13.17 0.83 11.75
N ASP A 13 12.95 0.77 13.08
CA ASP A 13 12.15 -0.28 13.73
C ASP A 13 10.66 -0.01 13.43
N LEU A 14 10.22 -0.23 12.19
CA LEU A 14 8.80 -0.31 11.85
C LEU A 14 8.32 -1.73 12.10
N ARG A 15 7.85 -1.97 13.32
CA ARG A 15 7.25 -3.23 13.74
C ARG A 15 5.86 -3.38 13.14
N TYR A 16 5.71 -4.26 12.15
CA TYR A 16 4.42 -4.88 11.86
C TYR A 16 4.65 -6.38 11.62
N ILE A 17 4.48 -7.16 12.69
CA ILE A 17 4.36 -8.62 12.66
C ILE A 17 2.90 -8.92 12.95
N ALA A 18 2.17 -9.50 11.99
CA ALA A 18 0.86 -10.08 12.26
C ALA A 18 1.06 -11.38 13.06
N HIS A 19 0.85 -11.31 14.37
CA HIS A 19 0.80 -12.50 15.23
C HIS A 19 -0.44 -13.34 14.90
N LEU A 20 -0.24 -14.62 14.57
CA LEU A 20 -1.21 -15.67 14.88
C LEU A 20 -0.59 -16.60 15.91
N LYS A 21 -1.28 -16.74 17.04
CA LYS A 21 -0.94 -17.64 18.14
C LYS A 21 -1.74 -18.92 17.92
N SER A 22 -1.08 -20.02 17.60
CA SER A 22 -1.55 -21.36 17.94
C SER A 22 -0.35 -22.30 18.07
N THR A 23 -0.41 -23.08 19.15
CA THR A 23 0.59 -23.91 19.84
C THR A 23 1.40 -24.93 19.02
N SER A 24 2.65 -25.17 19.47
CA SER A 24 3.57 -26.33 19.25
C SER A 24 3.87 -26.69 17.79
N ASP A 25 5.09 -26.67 17.25
CA ASP A 25 6.41 -27.03 17.77
C ASP A 25 7.52 -26.32 16.95
N GLU A 26 8.76 -26.39 17.45
CA GLU A 26 9.96 -25.75 16.90
C GLU A 26 10.16 -25.97 15.38
N VAL A 27 10.15 -24.89 14.59
CA VAL A 27 10.74 -24.88 13.24
C VAL A 27 11.72 -23.72 13.10
N ASN A 28 12.96 -24.12 12.84
CA ASN A 28 14.16 -23.30 12.76
C ASN A 28 14.19 -22.53 11.42
N LEU A 29 13.56 -21.35 11.36
CA LEU A 29 13.68 -20.46 10.21
C LEU A 29 14.92 -19.58 10.37
N GLN A 30 15.99 -19.93 9.64
CA GLN A 30 17.16 -19.08 9.52
C GLN A 30 16.78 -17.69 9.02
N LYS A 31 17.18 -16.68 9.81
CA LYS A 31 17.15 -15.24 9.52
C LYS A 31 17.53 -14.93 8.06
N VAL A 32 16.53 -14.66 7.22
CA VAL A 32 16.71 -13.81 6.05
C VAL A 32 16.44 -12.37 6.52
N GLN A 33 17.54 -11.67 6.83
CA GLN A 33 17.52 -10.35 7.42
C GLN A 33 17.46 -9.28 6.31
N HIS A 34 16.46 -8.41 6.43
CA HIS A 34 16.22 -7.10 5.78
C HIS A 34 15.04 -7.05 4.77
N ASN A 35 13.99 -6.31 5.18
CA ASN A 35 12.89 -5.70 4.40
C ASN A 35 11.65 -6.54 4.03
N LEU A 36 11.43 -7.72 4.59
CA LEU A 36 10.17 -8.44 4.42
C LEU A 36 9.14 -7.99 5.47
N TYR A 37 8.16 -7.20 5.06
CA TYR A 37 6.98 -6.90 5.87
C TYR A 37 5.88 -7.89 5.49
N ASP A 38 5.42 -8.70 6.44
CA ASP A 38 4.26 -9.57 6.27
C ASP A 38 2.99 -8.75 6.51
N LEU A 39 2.18 -8.62 5.47
CA LEU A 39 1.04 -7.70 5.42
C LEU A 39 -0.27 -8.36 5.86
N ASP A 40 -0.38 -9.69 5.76
CA ASP A 40 -1.54 -10.45 6.25
C ASP A 40 -1.26 -11.97 6.25
N ILE A 41 -1.52 -12.64 7.39
CA ILE A 41 -1.52 -14.10 7.52
C ILE A 41 -2.95 -14.53 7.82
N ARG A 42 -3.68 -15.01 6.81
CA ARG A 42 -4.94 -15.74 7.04
C ARG A 42 -4.64 -17.23 7.05
N SER A 43 -4.20 -17.73 8.21
CA SER A 43 -3.90 -19.12 8.63
C SER A 43 -3.13 -20.08 7.70
N GLU A 44 -3.08 -19.83 6.39
CA GLU A 44 -2.41 -20.63 5.37
C GLU A 44 -2.05 -19.78 4.15
N ILE A 45 -2.10 -18.45 4.18
CA ILE A 45 -1.77 -17.58 3.02
C ILE A 45 -0.94 -16.41 3.54
N ALA A 46 0.11 -16.03 2.80
CA ALA A 46 0.97 -14.91 3.14
C ALA A 46 1.02 -13.88 2.00
N ILE A 47 0.90 -12.61 2.34
CA ILE A 47 1.29 -11.50 1.46
C ILE A 47 2.45 -10.79 2.11
N PHE A 48 3.51 -10.58 1.34
CA PHE A 48 4.65 -9.81 1.82
C PHE A 48 5.08 -8.75 0.82
N TRP A 49 5.73 -7.72 1.36
CA TRP A 49 6.29 -6.63 0.61
C TRP A 49 7.80 -6.79 0.47
N GLN A 50 8.32 -6.58 -0.74
CA GLN A 50 9.76 -6.58 -1.02
C GLN A 50 10.08 -5.61 -2.16
N ASP A 51 11.05 -4.72 -1.93
CA ASP A 51 11.61 -3.81 -2.93
C ASP A 51 10.58 -3.01 -3.75
N GLY A 52 9.55 -2.50 -3.07
CA GLY A 52 8.46 -1.74 -3.69
C GLY A 52 7.31 -2.59 -4.22
N ASN A 53 7.40 -3.92 -4.15
CA ASN A 53 6.46 -4.84 -4.76
C ASN A 53 5.75 -5.71 -3.75
N LEU A 54 4.53 -6.11 -4.10
CA LEU A 54 3.76 -7.11 -3.39
C LEU A 54 3.96 -8.50 -3.98
N TYR A 55 4.09 -9.47 -3.08
CA TYR A 55 4.18 -10.89 -3.37
C TYR A 55 3.12 -11.65 -2.59
N TYR A 56 2.64 -12.72 -3.20
CA TYR A 56 1.67 -13.64 -2.63
C TYR A 56 2.28 -15.03 -2.55
N SER A 57 2.00 -15.74 -1.46
CA SER A 57 2.29 -17.15 -1.29
C SER A 57 1.04 -17.91 -0.86
N ASP A 58 0.84 -19.09 -1.43
CA ASP A 58 -0.27 -19.99 -1.09
C ASP A 58 -0.13 -20.61 0.30
N SER A 59 1.03 -20.45 0.97
CA SER A 59 1.22 -20.71 2.40
C SER A 59 2.43 -19.96 2.97
N ALA A 60 2.43 -19.76 4.29
CA ALA A 60 3.55 -19.14 5.00
C ALA A 60 4.85 -19.97 4.87
N GLU A 61 4.71 -21.29 4.69
CA GLU A 61 5.83 -22.24 4.57
C GLU A 61 6.22 -22.51 3.10
N SER A 62 5.43 -22.04 2.14
CA SER A 62 5.69 -22.29 0.72
C SER A 62 7.00 -21.64 0.31
N ALA A 63 7.89 -22.45 -0.27
CA ALA A 63 9.18 -22.00 -0.81
C ALA A 63 9.04 -21.12 -2.06
N THR A 64 7.83 -21.03 -2.62
CA THR A 64 7.55 -20.27 -3.84
C THR A 64 6.54 -19.16 -3.57
N SER A 65 6.80 -17.99 -4.15
CA SER A 65 5.88 -16.86 -4.14
C SER A 65 5.72 -16.29 -5.54
N VAL A 66 4.63 -15.56 -5.76
CA VAL A 66 4.37 -14.87 -7.03
C VAL A 66 4.26 -13.38 -6.79
N ARG A 67 4.89 -12.58 -7.66
CA ARG A 67 4.70 -11.14 -7.65
C ARG A 67 3.28 -10.82 -8.15
N ILE A 68 2.49 -10.14 -7.33
CA ILE A 68 1.09 -9.77 -7.65
C ILE A 68 0.93 -8.30 -8.05
N SER A 69 2.03 -7.57 -8.06
CA SER A 69 2.12 -6.18 -8.48
C SER A 69 2.85 -6.08 -9.82
N SER A 70 2.52 -5.06 -10.61
CA SER A 70 3.18 -4.79 -11.89
C SER A 70 3.66 -3.36 -11.94
N GLY A 71 4.82 -3.16 -12.55
CA GLY A 71 5.43 -1.85 -12.70
C GLY A 71 6.95 -1.94 -12.70
N GLY A 72 7.59 -0.87 -13.16
CA GLY A 72 9.03 -0.71 -13.07
C GLY A 72 9.49 -0.27 -11.67
N PRO A 73 10.80 -0.04 -11.48
CA PRO A 73 11.37 0.38 -10.20
C PRO A 73 10.86 1.75 -9.70
N LYS A 74 10.20 2.51 -10.58
CA LYS A 74 9.53 3.78 -10.28
C LYS A 74 8.20 3.60 -9.55
N TRP A 75 7.70 2.38 -9.35
CA TRP A 75 6.43 2.16 -8.66
C TRP A 75 6.63 1.62 -7.24
N MET A 76 5.67 1.91 -6.38
CA MET A 76 5.54 1.35 -5.05
C MET A 76 4.11 0.86 -4.84
N HIS A 77 3.96 -0.34 -4.29
CA HIS A 77 2.70 -1.06 -4.20
C HIS A 77 2.36 -1.44 -2.75
N GLY A 78 1.09 -1.33 -2.37
CA GLY A 78 0.53 -1.86 -1.12
C GLY A 78 0.94 -1.15 0.17
N ILE A 79 1.61 -0.01 0.07
CA ILE A 79 2.09 0.76 1.22
C ILE A 79 1.72 2.24 1.06
N PHE A 80 1.26 2.84 2.16
CA PHE A 80 1.02 4.27 2.26
C PHE A 80 2.33 5.06 2.35
N ASP A 81 2.32 6.28 1.83
CA ASP A 81 3.33 7.28 2.19
C ASP A 81 2.98 7.95 3.51
N TRP A 82 3.85 8.86 3.94
CA TRP A 82 3.72 9.56 5.21
C TRP A 82 2.39 10.31 5.35
N ILE A 83 1.90 11.00 4.31
CA ILE A 83 0.65 11.77 4.39
C ILE A 83 -0.55 10.84 4.53
N TYR A 84 -0.56 9.77 3.75
CA TYR A 84 -1.65 8.80 3.80
C TYR A 84 -1.69 8.08 5.15
N GLU A 85 -0.52 7.71 5.69
CA GLU A 85 -0.40 7.12 7.03
C GLU A 85 -0.87 8.09 8.12
N GLU A 86 -0.41 9.34 8.09
CA GLU A 86 -0.55 10.24 9.24
C GLU A 86 -1.83 11.06 9.21
N GLU A 87 -2.21 11.58 8.04
CA GLU A 87 -3.23 12.62 7.91
C GLU A 87 -4.54 12.10 7.29
N ILE A 88 -4.47 11.09 6.39
CA ILE A 88 -5.66 10.58 5.69
C ILE A 88 -6.26 9.36 6.39
N TYR A 89 -5.45 8.33 6.64
CA TYR A 89 -5.87 7.13 7.33
C TYR A 89 -5.58 7.19 8.84
N GLY A 90 -4.67 8.07 9.27
CA GLY A 90 -4.30 8.26 10.67
C GLY A 90 -3.38 7.16 11.20
N ARG A 91 -2.57 7.50 12.22
CA ARG A 91 -1.51 6.63 12.79
C ARG A 91 -1.97 5.25 13.29
N ASP A 92 -3.24 5.11 13.64
CA ASP A 92 -3.80 3.83 14.09
C ASP A 92 -4.07 2.88 12.91
N SER A 93 -4.14 3.43 11.69
CA SER A 93 -4.20 2.68 10.45
C SER A 93 -2.79 2.25 10.09
N LYS A 94 -2.56 0.93 10.09
CA LYS A 94 -1.31 0.32 9.64
C LYS A 94 -0.85 0.93 8.30
N VAL A 95 0.45 0.96 8.05
CA VAL A 95 1.14 1.40 6.80
C VAL A 95 0.65 0.68 5.51
N ILE A 96 -0.29 -0.25 5.65
CA ILE A 96 -0.71 -1.23 4.65
C ILE A 96 -1.89 -0.69 3.84
N ALA A 97 -1.68 -0.56 2.53
CA ALA A 97 -2.70 -0.13 1.57
C ALA A 97 -3.21 -1.33 0.75
N VAL A 98 -3.63 -2.39 1.45
CA VAL A 98 -4.04 -3.69 0.89
C VAL A 98 -5.32 -4.17 1.56
N TRP A 99 -6.26 -4.69 0.76
CA TRP A 99 -7.57 -5.16 1.21
C TRP A 99 -7.98 -6.45 0.52
N TRP A 100 -8.12 -7.52 1.28
CA TRP A 100 -8.73 -8.76 0.80
C TRP A 100 -10.23 -8.62 0.63
N SER A 101 -10.74 -9.19 -0.45
CA SER A 101 -12.16 -9.52 -0.60
C SER A 101 -12.66 -10.37 0.56
N VAL A 102 -13.96 -10.35 0.80
CA VAL A 102 -14.60 -11.07 1.92
C VAL A 102 -14.29 -12.57 1.82
N LYS A 103 -14.34 -13.15 0.61
CA LYS A 103 -14.01 -14.55 0.32
C LYS A 103 -12.51 -14.83 0.18
N GLY A 104 -11.66 -13.80 0.15
CA GLY A 104 -10.20 -13.95 -0.04
C GLY A 104 -9.78 -14.38 -1.45
N GLU A 105 -10.66 -14.23 -2.45
CA GLU A 105 -10.37 -14.61 -3.84
C GLU A 105 -9.75 -13.47 -4.66
N LYS A 106 -10.03 -12.22 -4.26
CA LYS A 106 -9.48 -11.01 -4.86
C LYS A 106 -8.74 -10.18 -3.81
N LEU A 107 -7.68 -9.51 -4.24
CA LEU A 107 -6.89 -8.59 -3.45
C LEU A 107 -6.89 -7.22 -4.13
N ALA A 108 -7.38 -6.20 -3.43
CA ALA A 108 -7.22 -4.81 -3.85
C ALA A 108 -6.00 -4.21 -3.15
N PHE A 109 -5.25 -3.38 -3.84
CA PHE A 109 -4.17 -2.62 -3.24
C PHE A 109 -3.93 -1.31 -3.98
N PHE A 110 -3.40 -0.33 -3.27
CA PHE A 110 -2.98 0.90 -3.90
C PHE A 110 -1.58 0.81 -4.50
N SER A 111 -1.35 1.60 -5.53
CA SER A 111 -0.02 1.76 -6.12
C SER A 111 0.23 3.21 -6.45
N ARG A 112 1.46 3.67 -6.27
CA ARG A 112 1.87 5.02 -6.61
C ARG A 112 3.20 5.00 -7.34
N GLU A 113 3.41 6.02 -8.16
CA GLU A 113 4.75 6.30 -8.68
C GLU A 113 5.60 6.91 -7.54
N LYS A 114 6.88 6.58 -7.52
CA LYS A 114 7.90 7.21 -6.69
C LYS A 114 8.17 8.58 -7.30
N THR A 115 7.41 9.55 -6.82
CA THR A 115 7.56 10.96 -7.17
C THR A 115 8.75 11.56 -6.44
N ASN A 116 9.48 12.47 -7.09
CA ASN A 116 10.43 13.37 -6.42
C ASN A 116 9.66 14.47 -5.69
N ASP A 117 8.87 14.07 -4.71
CA ASP A 117 8.22 15.02 -3.81
C ASP A 117 9.29 15.79 -3.04
N LYS A 118 8.98 17.03 -2.67
CA LYS A 118 9.91 17.78 -1.83
C LYS A 118 10.07 17.05 -0.50
N SER A 119 11.32 16.84 -0.12
CA SER A 119 11.68 16.26 1.17
C SER A 119 12.01 17.35 2.19
N VAL A 120 11.83 17.01 3.45
CA VAL A 120 12.41 17.71 4.58
C VAL A 120 13.53 16.83 5.12
N THR A 121 14.70 17.43 5.37
CA THR A 121 15.84 16.74 5.99
C THR A 121 15.73 16.87 7.50
N MET A 122 15.91 15.76 8.19
CA MET A 122 15.96 15.67 9.65
C MET A 122 17.27 15.01 10.07
N GLU A 123 17.94 15.57 11.07
CA GLU A 123 19.13 14.97 11.64
C GLU A 123 18.76 13.96 12.74
N SER A 124 19.28 12.75 12.63
CA SER A 124 19.15 11.70 13.64
C SER A 124 20.48 11.44 14.33
N TYR A 125 20.43 11.36 15.65
CA TYR A 125 21.58 11.11 16.50
C TYR A 125 21.46 9.73 17.12
N SER A 126 22.39 8.82 16.76
CA SER A 126 22.40 7.45 17.24
C SER A 126 23.66 7.16 18.04
N ARG A 127 23.51 6.48 19.19
CA ARG A 127 24.66 6.01 20.00
C ARG A 127 25.61 5.06 19.24
N LYS A 128 25.19 4.54 18.09
CA LYS A 128 25.98 3.64 17.23
C LYS A 128 26.79 4.39 16.17
N SER A 129 26.60 5.69 16.00
CA SER A 129 27.32 6.53 15.05
C SER A 129 27.99 7.68 15.76
N ASN A 130 29.23 8.00 15.36
CA ASN A 130 29.95 9.17 15.88
C ASN A 130 29.56 10.47 15.17
N TYR A 131 28.74 10.38 14.11
CA TYR A 131 28.26 11.52 13.33
C TYR A 131 26.72 11.47 13.17
N PRO A 132 26.07 12.64 13.05
CA PRO A 132 24.65 12.71 12.72
C PRO A 132 24.33 12.00 11.41
N ILE A 133 23.11 11.49 11.30
CA ILE A 133 22.60 10.82 10.11
C ILE A 133 21.47 11.68 9.56
N ASP A 134 21.60 12.12 8.31
CA ASP A 134 20.55 12.87 7.62
C ASP A 134 19.48 11.91 7.11
N ILE A 135 18.24 12.16 7.53
CA ILE A 135 17.04 11.45 7.09
C ILE A 135 16.27 12.38 6.17
N GLU A 136 16.06 11.97 4.92
CA GLU A 136 15.13 12.66 4.03
C GLU A 136 13.73 12.05 4.12
N LEU A 137 12.75 12.87 4.48
CA LEU A 137 11.35 12.50 4.52
C LEU A 137 10.58 13.26 3.45
N ALA A 138 9.93 12.54 2.51
CA ALA A 138 9.02 13.14 1.55
C ALA A 138 7.82 13.76 2.29
N TYR A 139 7.68 15.09 2.21
CA TYR A 139 6.69 15.85 2.97
C TYR A 139 6.20 17.05 2.15
N PRO A 140 5.05 16.96 1.48
CA PRO A 140 4.50 18.11 0.77
C PRO A 140 3.92 19.10 1.77
N LYS A 141 4.55 20.26 1.85
CA LYS A 141 4.05 21.39 2.64
C LYS A 141 2.77 21.97 2.02
N THR A 142 2.14 22.88 2.76
CA THR A 142 1.00 23.66 2.29
C THR A 142 1.25 24.25 0.90
N HIS A 143 0.22 24.18 0.05
CA HIS A 143 0.25 24.61 -1.36
C HIS A 143 1.21 23.87 -2.30
N GLU A 144 1.80 22.74 -1.90
CA GLU A 144 2.62 21.95 -2.83
C GLU A 144 1.77 21.48 -4.02
N LYS A 145 2.26 21.66 -5.24
CA LYS A 145 1.47 21.39 -6.45
C LYS A 145 1.42 19.90 -6.78
N ARG A 146 2.48 19.17 -6.43
CA ARG A 146 2.59 17.73 -6.65
C ARG A 146 2.28 17.01 -5.36
N LEU A 147 1.22 16.21 -5.39
CA LEU A 147 0.83 15.35 -4.29
C LEU A 147 0.94 13.90 -4.74
N PRO A 148 1.23 12.97 -3.81
CA PRO A 148 1.16 11.56 -4.08
C PRO A 148 -0.23 11.17 -4.59
N SER A 149 -0.26 10.51 -5.74
CA SER A 149 -1.49 10.00 -6.35
C SER A 149 -1.46 8.49 -6.37
N TYR A 150 -2.56 7.88 -5.95
CA TYR A 150 -2.71 6.44 -5.90
C TYR A 150 -3.65 5.95 -6.99
N VAL A 151 -3.27 4.84 -7.62
CA VAL A 151 -4.15 4.05 -8.48
C VAL A 151 -4.58 2.79 -7.74
N ILE A 152 -5.80 2.34 -8.02
CA ILE A 152 -6.33 1.08 -7.48
C ILE A 152 -5.93 -0.06 -8.41
N ASN A 153 -5.37 -1.11 -7.83
CA ASN A 153 -5.11 -2.36 -8.51
C ASN A 153 -5.92 -3.48 -7.85
N ILE A 154 -6.50 -4.36 -8.65
CA ILE A 154 -7.20 -5.56 -8.17
C ILE A 154 -6.57 -6.79 -8.83
N TRP A 155 -6.02 -7.67 -7.99
CA TRP A 155 -5.49 -8.96 -8.37
C TRP A 155 -6.49 -10.06 -8.04
N ASP A 156 -6.71 -10.98 -8.97
CA ASP A 156 -7.59 -12.14 -8.82
C ASP A 156 -6.75 -13.41 -8.61
N LYS A 157 -6.97 -14.11 -7.50
CA LYS A 157 -6.18 -15.27 -7.07
C LYS A 157 -6.37 -16.47 -8.00
N LYS A 158 -7.58 -16.69 -8.52
CA LYS A 158 -7.92 -17.85 -9.36
C LYS A 158 -7.29 -17.72 -10.74
N THR A 159 -7.48 -16.57 -11.38
CA THR A 159 -6.98 -16.30 -12.73
C THR A 159 -5.54 -15.81 -12.74
N ARG A 160 -5.01 -15.41 -11.57
CA ARG A 160 -3.72 -14.74 -11.40
C ARG A 160 -3.62 -13.41 -12.18
N ALA A 161 -4.76 -12.86 -12.61
CA ALA A 161 -4.82 -11.64 -13.41
C ALA A 161 -4.80 -10.39 -12.51
N LEU A 162 -3.90 -9.47 -12.83
CA LEU A 162 -3.86 -8.13 -12.25
C LEU A 162 -4.53 -7.14 -13.19
N LYS A 163 -5.38 -6.27 -12.63
CA LYS A 163 -5.94 -5.13 -13.35
C LYS A 163 -5.78 -3.85 -12.57
N GLN A 164 -5.21 -2.85 -13.23
CA GLN A 164 -5.31 -1.47 -12.80
C GLN A 164 -6.70 -0.95 -13.14
N MET A 165 -7.35 -0.35 -12.16
CA MET A 165 -8.70 0.15 -12.29
C MET A 165 -8.70 1.56 -12.90
N ASP A 166 -9.59 1.79 -13.86
CA ASP A 166 -9.93 3.12 -14.35
C ASP A 166 -10.95 3.77 -13.41
N VAL A 167 -10.51 4.73 -12.59
CA VAL A 167 -11.36 5.42 -11.62
C VAL A 167 -12.04 6.62 -12.26
N GLN A 168 -13.34 6.49 -12.51
CA GLN A 168 -14.13 7.52 -13.18
C GLN A 168 -14.67 8.50 -12.16
N LEU A 169 -13.92 9.57 -11.91
CA LEU A 169 -14.35 10.72 -11.12
C LEU A 169 -14.88 11.82 -12.05
N ARG A 170 -15.73 12.71 -11.51
CA ARG A 170 -16.36 13.78 -12.29
C ARG A 170 -15.34 14.78 -12.83
N ASP A 171 -14.39 15.18 -12.00
CA ASP A 171 -13.20 15.92 -12.42
C ASP A 171 -11.99 14.99 -12.33
N SER A 172 -11.72 14.22 -13.37
CA SER A 172 -10.58 13.31 -13.40
C SER A 172 -9.21 14.02 -13.46
N THR A 173 -9.19 15.34 -13.68
CA THR A 173 -7.94 16.12 -13.79
C THR A 173 -7.50 16.71 -12.46
N ALA A 174 -8.43 16.89 -11.52
CA ALA A 174 -8.12 17.34 -10.17
C ALA A 174 -7.48 16.24 -9.32
N PHE A 175 -6.64 16.66 -8.37
CA PHE A 175 -6.10 15.76 -7.37
C PHE A 175 -7.19 15.32 -6.39
N HIS A 176 -7.21 14.01 -6.12
CA HIS A 176 -8.12 13.38 -5.18
C HIS A 176 -7.35 12.56 -4.15
N TYR A 177 -7.77 12.65 -2.90
CA TYR A 177 -7.33 11.75 -1.83
C TYR A 177 -8.28 10.57 -1.75
N ALA A 178 -7.75 9.36 -1.65
CA ALA A 178 -8.57 8.19 -1.34
C ALA A 178 -8.66 8.03 0.18
N PHE A 179 -9.86 8.16 0.74
CA PHE A 179 -10.07 8.11 2.20
C PHE A 179 -10.42 6.71 2.70
N ASN A 180 -11.09 5.92 1.89
CA ASN A 180 -11.55 4.61 2.32
C ASN A 180 -11.66 3.65 1.16
N VAL A 181 -11.29 2.40 1.42
CA VAL A 181 -11.45 1.29 0.49
C VAL A 181 -12.00 0.11 1.26
N LYS A 182 -13.10 -0.46 0.78
CA LYS A 182 -13.76 -1.58 1.45
C LYS A 182 -14.44 -2.50 0.47
N TRP A 183 -14.29 -3.80 0.67
CA TRP A 183 -15.07 -4.81 -0.03
C TRP A 183 -16.47 -4.93 0.58
N ILE A 184 -17.49 -4.97 -0.27
CA ILE A 184 -18.87 -5.24 0.10
C ILE A 184 -19.40 -6.41 -0.72
N VAL A 185 -20.48 -7.04 -0.24
CA VAL A 185 -21.21 -8.05 -1.00
C VAL A 185 -22.57 -7.48 -1.36
N LEU A 186 -22.89 -7.40 -2.65
CA LEU A 186 -24.18 -6.95 -3.16
C LEU A 186 -24.70 -7.97 -4.18
N GLY A 187 -25.90 -8.52 -3.96
CA GLY A 187 -26.48 -9.52 -4.86
C GLY A 187 -25.66 -10.82 -4.99
N GLY A 188 -24.79 -11.13 -4.01
CA GLY A 188 -23.89 -12.28 -4.04
C GLY A 188 -22.53 -12.04 -4.70
N GLU A 189 -22.34 -10.86 -5.30
CA GLU A 189 -21.07 -10.43 -5.90
C GLU A 189 -20.25 -9.58 -4.94
N GLU A 190 -18.93 -9.76 -4.97
CA GLU A 190 -17.99 -8.96 -4.19
C GLU A 190 -17.55 -7.74 -5.00
N LEU A 191 -17.88 -6.55 -4.50
CA LEU A 191 -17.58 -5.27 -5.12
C LEU A 191 -16.66 -4.46 -4.21
N LEU A 192 -15.72 -3.76 -4.81
CA LEU A 192 -14.83 -2.87 -4.06
C LEU A 192 -15.40 -1.45 -4.11
N VAL A 193 -15.65 -0.87 -2.94
CA VAL A 193 -16.09 0.52 -2.80
C VAL A 193 -14.87 1.35 -2.41
N ALA A 194 -14.64 2.44 -3.14
CA ALA A 194 -13.62 3.43 -2.82
C ALA A 194 -14.27 4.80 -2.63
N THR A 195 -13.86 5.51 -1.58
CA THR A 195 -14.30 6.86 -1.25
C THR A 195 -13.15 7.83 -1.47
N TRP A 196 -13.43 8.90 -2.20
CA TRP A 196 -12.47 9.91 -2.62
C TRP A 196 -12.92 11.27 -2.12
N ALA A 197 -11.99 12.15 -1.79
CA ALA A 197 -12.28 13.57 -1.71
C ALA A 197 -11.41 14.36 -2.67
N ASN A 198 -11.93 15.47 -3.20
CA ASN A 198 -11.09 16.43 -3.89
C ASN A 198 -10.02 17.00 -2.93
N ARG A 199 -8.96 17.59 -3.48
CA ARG A 199 -7.85 18.15 -2.68
C ARG A 199 -8.30 19.15 -1.60
N ILE A 200 -9.33 19.95 -1.86
CA ILE A 200 -9.85 20.96 -0.92
C ILE A 200 -10.74 20.31 0.17
N GLN A 201 -11.08 19.02 0.01
CA GLN A 201 -11.90 18.23 0.93
C GLN A 201 -13.31 18.80 1.12
N THR A 202 -13.88 19.37 0.05
CA THR A 202 -15.26 19.89 0.01
C THR A 202 -16.21 19.00 -0.78
N GLN A 203 -15.68 18.02 -1.50
CA GLN A 203 -16.45 17.11 -2.35
C GLN A 203 -16.02 15.69 -2.09
N ILE A 204 -17.00 14.83 -1.76
CA ILE A 204 -16.79 13.40 -1.55
C ILE A 204 -17.40 12.62 -2.71
N SER A 205 -16.60 11.78 -3.36
CA SER A 205 -17.02 10.90 -4.44
C SER A 205 -16.92 9.44 -3.99
N ILE A 206 -17.96 8.65 -4.26
CA ILE A 206 -17.99 7.21 -3.99
C ILE A 206 -18.01 6.48 -5.32
N THR A 207 -17.06 5.57 -5.51
CA THR A 207 -16.95 4.73 -6.70
C THR A 207 -17.10 3.26 -6.35
N ILE A 208 -17.75 2.50 -7.22
CA ILE A 208 -17.80 1.03 -7.15
C ILE A 208 -16.94 0.45 -8.27
N CYS A 209 -15.96 -0.35 -7.89
CA CYS A 209 -14.98 -0.98 -8.75
C CYS A 209 -15.35 -2.43 -9.04
N ASP A 210 -15.36 -2.77 -10.33
CA ASP A 210 -15.52 -4.15 -10.80
C ASP A 210 -14.26 -4.58 -11.56
N GLN A 211 -13.58 -5.59 -11.03
CA GLN A 211 -12.36 -6.14 -11.62
C GLN A 211 -12.60 -6.70 -13.03
N SER A 212 -13.77 -7.27 -13.33
CA SER A 212 -14.01 -7.89 -14.62
C SER A 212 -14.02 -6.86 -15.75
N SER A 213 -14.67 -5.71 -15.54
CA SER A 213 -14.62 -4.57 -16.46
C SER A 213 -13.34 -3.74 -16.35
N GLY A 214 -12.64 -3.75 -15.22
CA GLY A 214 -11.47 -2.91 -14.99
C GLY A 214 -11.81 -1.44 -14.72
N MET A 215 -13.07 -1.13 -14.38
CA MET A 215 -13.55 0.22 -14.14
C MET A 215 -14.07 0.41 -12.71
N CYS A 216 -13.87 1.60 -12.16
CA CYS A 216 -14.57 2.09 -10.98
C CYS A 216 -15.53 3.20 -11.38
N LYS A 217 -16.83 2.92 -11.31
CA LYS A 217 -17.88 3.88 -11.71
C LYS A 217 -18.26 4.76 -10.52
N LEU A 218 -18.37 6.06 -10.75
CA LEU A 218 -18.98 6.99 -9.80
C LEU A 218 -20.44 6.62 -9.57
N VAL A 219 -20.79 6.36 -8.31
CA VAL A 219 -22.18 6.07 -7.93
C VAL A 219 -22.82 7.21 -7.15
N ARG A 220 -22.01 8.05 -6.50
CA ARG A 220 -22.49 9.19 -5.71
C ARG A 220 -21.40 10.24 -5.56
N GLU A 221 -21.80 11.50 -5.62
CA GLU A 221 -20.98 12.65 -5.25
C GLU A 221 -21.77 13.48 -4.22
N MET A 222 -21.10 13.98 -3.20
CA MET A 222 -21.68 14.76 -2.12
C MET A 222 -20.84 16.02 -1.90
N LEU A 223 -21.51 17.15 -1.69
CA LEU A 223 -20.86 18.37 -1.26
C LEU A 223 -20.84 18.39 0.27
N GLN A 224 -19.69 18.71 0.84
CA GLN A 224 -19.55 18.94 2.26
C GLN A 224 -19.81 20.42 2.50
N GLU A 225 -20.96 20.73 3.11
CA GLU A 225 -21.37 22.08 3.51
C GLU A 225 -20.58 22.57 4.73
#